data_AF-A0A2N5VX26-F1
#
_entry.id   AF-A0A2N5VX26-F1
#
_cell.length_a   1.000
_cell.length_b   1.000
_cell.length_c   1.000
_cell.angle_alpha   90.00
_cell.angle_beta   90.00
_cell.angle_gamma   90.00
#
_symmetry.space_group_name_H-M   'P 1'
#
loop_
_entity.id
_entity.type
_entity.pdbx_description
1 polymer ?
#
loop_
_entity_poly.entity_id
_entity_poly.type
_entity_poly.pdbx_seq_one_letter_code
_entity_poly.pdbx_strand_id
1 'polypeptide(L)'
;MGVPNQTVYRDPWAKREAWRQHPVFSRRTQVRNMFPGFGLALIAFSGYVVWDNLSSPNSNTIQELRKQSEEQLKQKDNLLAWITGGGGDKK
;
A
#
# COMPACT_ATOMS: atom_id res chain seq x y z
N MET A 1 -29.18 -5.80 41.05
CA MET A 1 -27.87 -5.84 41.73
C MET A 1 -27.33 -4.43 41.79
N GLY A 2 -27.35 -3.80 42.97
CA GLY A 2 -26.78 -2.46 43.15
C GLY A 2 -25.26 -2.55 43.07
N VAL A 3 -24.64 -1.71 42.25
CA VAL A 3 -23.19 -1.51 42.27
C VAL A 3 -22.79 -1.06 43.68
N PRO A 4 -21.80 -1.70 44.32
CA PRO A 4 -21.37 -1.29 45.65
C PRO A 4 -20.98 0.19 45.62
N ASN A 5 -21.42 0.94 46.63
CA ASN A 5 -21.06 2.34 46.85
C ASN A 5 -19.54 2.42 47.04
N GLN A 6 -18.81 2.50 45.93
CA GLN A 6 -17.39 2.81 45.92
C GLN A 6 -17.29 4.26 46.38
N THR A 7 -16.78 4.46 47.59
CA THR A 7 -16.43 5.80 48.07
C THR A 7 -15.45 6.40 47.06
N VAL A 8 -15.92 7.33 46.24
CA VAL A 8 -15.09 8.01 45.26
C VAL A 8 -14.07 8.82 46.04
N TYR A 9 -12.84 8.32 46.11
CA TYR A 9 -11.74 9.06 46.71
C TYR A 9 -11.52 10.34 45.89
N ARG A 10 -11.82 11.49 46.50
CA ARG A 10 -11.51 12.80 45.94
C ARG A 10 -10.14 13.22 46.44
N ASP A 11 -9.17 13.20 45.55
CA ASP A 11 -7.86 13.76 45.85
C ASP A 11 -7.98 15.27 46.16
N PRO A 12 -7.59 15.73 47.38
CA PRO A 12 -7.65 17.14 47.75
C PRO A 12 -6.72 18.03 46.89
N TRP A 13 -5.74 17.45 46.20
CA TRP A 13 -4.79 18.16 45.36
C TRP A 13 -5.13 18.11 43.86
N ALA A 14 -6.24 17.49 43.47
CA ALA A 14 -6.64 17.38 42.06
C ALA A 14 -6.74 18.74 41.36
N LYS A 15 -7.20 19.79 42.05
CA LYS A 15 -7.24 21.17 41.50
C LYS A 15 -5.84 21.72 41.24
N ARG A 16 -4.86 21.41 42.10
CA ARG A 16 -3.47 21.82 41.96
C ARG A 16 -2.77 21.05 40.84
N GLU A 17 -3.12 19.79 40.62
CA GLU A 17 -2.51 18.95 39.57
C GLU A 17 -3.23 19.06 38.22
N ALA A 18 -4.38 19.74 38.16
CA ALA A 18 -5.18 19.90 36.95
C ALA A 18 -4.40 20.52 35.78
N TRP A 19 -3.42 21.41 36.04
CA TRP A 19 -2.60 22.01 34.97
C TRP A 19 -1.76 20.97 34.22
N ARG A 20 -1.42 19.83 34.83
CA ARG A 20 -0.68 18.73 34.17
C ARG A 20 -1.57 17.96 33.21
N GLN A 21 -2.87 17.93 33.47
CA GLN A 21 -3.90 17.32 32.62
C GLN A 21 -4.37 18.29 31.53
N HIS A 22 -3.46 19.11 30.99
CA HIS A 22 -3.78 19.99 29.89
C HIS A 22 -3.91 19.18 28.59
N PRO A 23 -4.88 19.49 27.69
CA PRO A 23 -5.07 18.77 26.44
C PRO A 23 -3.83 18.72 25.53
N VAL A 24 -2.93 19.70 25.66
CA VAL A 24 -1.62 19.72 24.98
C VAL A 24 -0.74 18.54 25.41
N PHE A 25 -0.79 18.15 26.68
CA PHE A 25 -0.01 17.03 27.22
C PHE A 25 -0.77 15.71 27.23
N SER A 26 -1.96 15.66 26.61
CA SER A 26 -2.71 14.42 26.47
C SER A 26 -1.93 13.42 25.63
N ARG A 27 -1.95 12.14 26.03
CA ARG A 27 -1.30 11.04 25.30
C ARG A 27 -1.71 11.00 23.82
N ARG A 28 -2.98 11.32 23.54
CA ARG A 28 -3.51 11.35 22.16
C ARG A 28 -2.84 12.44 21.32
N THR A 29 -2.64 13.62 21.91
CA THR A 29 -1.96 14.75 21.24
C THR A 29 -0.49 14.44 21.00
N GLN A 30 0.19 13.84 21.97
CA GLN A 30 1.58 13.41 21.83
C GLN A 30 1.75 12.39 20.69
N VAL A 31 0.90 11.36 20.62
CA VAL A 31 0.94 10.35 19.54
C VAL A 31 0.63 10.97 18.17
N ARG A 32 -0.38 11.84 18.08
CA ARG A 32 -0.72 12.49 16.80
C ARG A 32 0.38 13.40 16.28
N ASN A 33 1.15 14.02 17.18
CA ASN A 33 2.22 14.94 16.82
C ASN A 33 3.59 14.26 16.69
N MET A 34 3.69 12.95 16.94
CA MET A 34 4.96 12.20 16.91
C MET A 34 5.59 12.17 15.51
N PHE A 35 4.77 12.18 14.46
CA PHE A 35 5.24 12.17 13.07
C PHE A 35 4.62 13.31 12.26
N PRO A 36 5.19 14.52 12.33
CA PRO A 36 4.74 15.62 11.49
C PRO A 36 4.91 15.23 10.02
N GLY A 37 3.82 15.30 9.24
CA GLY A 37 3.84 15.00 7.80
C GLY A 37 3.74 13.52 7.42
N PHE A 38 3.51 12.60 8.37
CA PHE A 38 3.34 11.17 8.06
C PHE A 38 2.25 10.89 7.02
N GLY A 39 1.12 11.59 7.09
CA GLY A 39 0.04 11.43 6.11
C GLY A 39 0.46 11.81 4.68
N LEU A 40 1.24 12.88 4.52
CA LEU A 40 1.75 13.30 3.21
C LEU A 40 2.80 12.31 2.68
N ALA A 41 3.71 11.88 3.54
CA ALA A 41 4.72 10.88 3.20
C ALA A 41 4.07 9.56 2.76
N LEU A 42 3.04 9.11 3.46
CA LEU A 42 2.29 7.89 3.11
C LEU A 42 1.66 8.00 1.73
N ILE A 43 1.01 9.13 1.43
CA ILE A 43 0.38 9.37 0.12
C ILE A 43 1.44 9.40 -0.98
N ALA A 44 2.51 10.18 -0.82
CA ALA A 44 3.58 10.28 -1.80
C ALA A 44 4.26 8.93 -2.06
N PHE A 45 4.54 8.18 -1.00
CA PHE A 45 5.11 6.84 -1.10
C PHE A 45 4.18 5.89 -1.83
N SER A 46 2.89 5.87 -1.49
CA SER A 46 1.92 5.00 -2.18
C SER A 46 1.79 5.33 -3.67
N GLY A 47 1.78 6.62 -4.04
CA GLY A 47 1.76 7.06 -5.42
C GLY A 47 3.01 6.63 -6.18
N TYR A 48 4.19 6.73 -5.55
CA TYR A 48 5.43 6.23 -6.11
C TYR A 48 5.41 4.71 -6.32
N VAL A 49 4.96 3.93 -5.33
CA VAL A 49 4.87 2.47 -5.45
C VAL A 49 3.92 2.05 -6.58
N VAL A 50 2.76 2.71 -6.73
CA VAL A 50 1.84 2.42 -7.84
C VAL A 50 2.48 2.77 -9.18
N TRP A 51 3.11 3.93 -9.29
CA TRP A 51 3.82 4.33 -10.51
C TRP A 51 4.94 3.36 -10.89
N ASP A 52 5.73 2.95 -9.90
CA ASP A 52 6.85 2.03 -10.08
C ASP A 52 6.35 0.64 -10.47
N ASN A 53 5.30 0.11 -9.83
CA ASN A 53 4.73 -1.19 -10.22
C ASN A 53 4.08 -1.19 -11.61
N LEU A 54 3.46 -0.08 -12.03
CA LEU A 54 2.89 0.05 -13.37
C LEU A 54 3.96 0.26 -14.45
N SER A 55 5.03 0.97 -14.13
CA SER A 55 6.11 1.26 -15.08
C SER A 55 7.18 0.18 -15.12
N SER A 56 7.31 -0.64 -14.08
CA SER A 56 8.36 -1.65 -13.97
C SER A 56 8.10 -2.82 -14.94
N PRO A 57 9.03 -3.09 -15.88
CA PRO A 57 8.89 -4.17 -16.86
C PRO A 57 8.98 -5.59 -16.25
N ASN A 58 9.35 -5.71 -14.96
CA ASN A 58 9.78 -6.96 -14.33
C ASN A 58 8.70 -7.60 -13.44
N SER A 59 7.42 -7.42 -13.75
CA SER A 59 6.34 -8.18 -13.11
C SER A 59 6.10 -9.50 -13.85
N ASN A 60 5.84 -10.60 -13.13
CA ASN A 60 5.54 -11.90 -13.74
C ASN A 60 4.39 -11.82 -14.75
N THR A 61 3.45 -10.89 -14.55
CA THR A 61 2.36 -10.58 -15.49
C THR A 61 2.87 -10.07 -16.84
N ILE A 62 3.89 -9.20 -16.88
CA ILE A 62 4.48 -8.71 -18.14
C ILE A 62 5.19 -9.86 -18.87
N GLN A 63 5.80 -10.78 -18.13
CA GLN A 63 6.46 -11.96 -18.70
C GLN A 63 5.44 -12.92 -19.34
N GLU A 64 4.31 -13.16 -18.69
CA GLU A 64 3.20 -13.95 -19.24
C GLU A 64 2.63 -13.30 -20.52
N LEU A 65 2.40 -11.98 -20.50
CA LEU A 65 1.90 -11.24 -21.67
C LEU A 65 2.86 -11.29 -22.87
N ARG A 66 4.17 -11.20 -22.61
CA ARG A 66 5.21 -11.35 -23.65
C ARG A 66 5.22 -12.76 -24.23
N LYS A 67 5.16 -13.80 -23.39
CA LYS A 67 5.09 -15.19 -23.87
C LYS A 67 3.85 -15.43 -24.73
N GLN A 68 2.67 -14.95 -24.31
CA GLN A 68 1.45 -15.07 -25.11
C GLN A 68 1.58 -14.39 -26.48
N SER A 69 2.22 -13.21 -26.57
CA SER A 69 2.39 -12.54 -27.87
C SER A 69 3.34 -13.31 -28.79
N GLU A 70 4.40 -13.92 -28.24
CA GLU A 70 5.31 -14.79 -28.99
C GLU A 70 4.62 -16.06 -29.52
N GLU A 71 3.76 -16.69 -28.72
CA GLU A 71 2.97 -17.84 -29.14
C GLU A 71 1.99 -17.49 -30.26
N GLN A 72 1.33 -16.34 -30.16
CA GLN A 72 0.45 -15.82 -31.21
C GLN A 72 1.20 -15.56 -32.51
N LEU A 73 2.42 -15.00 -32.44
CA LEU A 73 3.27 -14.80 -33.61
C LEU A 73 3.68 -16.14 -34.24
N LYS A 74 4.11 -17.12 -33.44
CA LYS A 74 4.44 -18.46 -33.92
C LYS A 74 3.23 -19.14 -34.57
N GLN A 75 2.05 -19.02 -33.98
CA GLN A 75 0.83 -19.58 -34.55
C GLN A 75 0.50 -18.94 -35.90
N LYS A 76 0.62 -17.61 -36.01
CA LYS A 76 0.44 -16.89 -37.28
C LYS A 76 1.46 -17.31 -38.32
N ASP A 77 2.74 -17.42 -37.96
CA ASP A 77 3.80 -17.84 -38.88
C ASP A 77 3.60 -19.28 -39.35
N ASN A 78 3.24 -20.20 -38.44
CA ASN A 78 2.90 -21.59 -38.77
C ASN A 78 1.67 -21.66 -39.67
N LEU A 79 0.65 -20.85 -39.40
CA LEU A 79 -0.56 -20.74 -40.22
C LEU A 79 -0.23 -20.18 -41.61
N LEU A 80 0.58 -19.11 -41.69
CA LEU A 80 1.04 -18.52 -42.94
C LEU A 80 1.88 -19.51 -43.74
N ALA A 81 2.76 -20.27 -43.10
CA ALA A 81 3.55 -21.31 -43.74
C ALA A 81 2.65 -22.44 -44.31
N TRP A 82 1.62 -22.84 -43.55
CA TRP A 82 0.63 -23.83 -44.01
C TRP A 82 -0.21 -23.33 -45.20
N ILE A 83 -0.63 -22.06 -45.19
CA ILE A 83 -1.45 -21.47 -46.28
C ILE A 83 -0.61 -21.22 -47.54
N THR A 84 0.62 -20.72 -47.39
CA THR A 84 1.43 -20.28 -48.54
C THR A 84 2.22 -21.41 -49.18
N GLY A 85 2.24 -22.62 -48.60
CA GLY A 85 3.02 -23.76 -49.09
C GLY A 85 4.54 -23.49 -49.13
N GLY A 86 4.98 -22.37 -48.54
CA GLY A 86 6.32 -21.84 -48.63
C GLY A 86 7.11 -22.16 -47.38
N GLY A 87 7.73 -23.34 -47.35
CA GLY A 87 8.80 -23.66 -46.41
C GLY A 87 10.01 -22.77 -46.69
N GLY A 88 10.07 -21.61 -46.03
CA GLY A 88 11.24 -20.75 -46.02
C GLY A 88 12.22 -21.19 -44.95
N ASP A 89 13.23 -21.97 -45.35
CA ASP A 89 14.42 -22.28 -44.55
C ASP A 89 15.11 -20.98 -44.10
N LYS A 90 15.36 -20.86 -42.79
CA LYS A 90 16.29 -19.89 -42.21
C LYS A 90 17.57 -20.66 -41.84
N LYS A 91 18.65 -20.43 -42.59
CA LYS A 91 20.04 -20.72 -42.18
C LYS A 91 20.54 -19.62 -41.27
#